data_AF-A0A2E2NXR3-F1
#
_entry.id   AF-A0A2E2NXR3-F1
#
_cell.length_a   1.000
_cell.length_b   1.000
_cell.length_c   1.000
_cell.angle_alpha   90.00
_cell.angle_beta   90.00
_cell.angle_gamma   90.00
#
_symmetry.space_group_name_H-M   'P 1'
#
loop_
_entity.id
_entity.type
_entity.pdbx_description
1 polymer ?
#
loop_
_entity_poly.entity_id
_entity_poly.type
_entity_poly.pdbx_seq_one_letter_code
_entity_poly.pdbx_strand_id
1 'polypeptide(L)'
;MRTLLIACSLLLTVGLSAQEEHNLVPNPSFEEVDGKVKEGGQIELASPWMSATMNPVDLYSEDARSGDFEVPENKYGKEPARTGKNYVGVSFYGYRGRMPRTYLTTKLTNPLSKGKKYCMRFYVSLSDMSKYAANNLAMYVSRDSVLDGTSKNLEFDAQIKSVVNKPFEQQYLWTPICRVYQAGGGEQFITIGNFTTDEETALETLRLSREFTGRQEYNAYYFIDDVSVIPMDVLDGDCQCDKIAGGAMEVEFKSFSTDESRREEAQKTHLLNSDGTKAAESAKKNAEAATATAAATETAAKEEKAPYPASEEIMFVSKKFVPGGAEMAKLTKIAEYLKSNPNVKIKIIGHADPSESEVAFIGKRRAFNVQKELIKLGIAKERIPYESKETDMMKSSSDPAQNQRVSFQIL
;
A
#
# COMPACT_ATOMS: atom_id res chain seq x y z
N MET A 1 15.14 -4.92 59.53
CA MET A 1 13.88 -4.46 58.93
C MET A 1 14.00 -2.99 58.61
N ARG A 2 14.25 -2.63 57.34
CA ARG A 2 14.04 -1.27 56.82
C ARG A 2 13.59 -1.42 55.37
N THR A 3 12.28 -1.39 55.21
CA THR A 3 11.56 -1.22 53.95
C THR A 3 11.88 0.18 53.40
N LEU A 4 12.41 0.26 52.19
CA LEU A 4 12.40 1.49 51.40
C LEU A 4 11.74 1.18 50.07
N LEU A 5 10.60 1.84 49.85
CA LEU A 5 9.84 1.79 48.61
C LEU A 5 10.71 2.26 47.43
N ILE A 6 10.76 1.46 46.37
CA ILE A 6 11.13 1.92 45.03
C ILE A 6 9.86 1.87 44.21
N ALA A 7 9.26 3.03 43.99
CA ALA A 7 8.20 3.27 43.02
C ALA A 7 8.70 4.30 42.00
N CYS A 8 8.16 4.21 40.79
CA CYS A 8 8.35 5.06 39.62
C CYS A 8 9.61 4.85 38.77
N SER A 9 9.43 4.13 37.66
CA SER A 9 9.46 4.77 36.32
C SER A 9 9.05 3.75 35.24
N LEU A 10 7.75 3.46 35.12
CA LEU A 10 7.19 2.86 33.91
C LEU A 10 6.53 4.01 33.13
N LEU A 11 7.29 4.62 32.23
CA LEU A 11 6.82 5.74 31.43
C LEU A 11 7.03 5.41 29.94
N LEU A 12 5.89 5.31 29.26
CA LEU A 12 5.65 5.55 27.85
C LEU A 12 6.17 4.52 26.82
N THR A 13 5.41 3.45 26.65
CA THR A 13 5.19 2.81 25.33
C THR A 13 3.69 2.86 25.01
N VAL A 14 3.15 4.07 24.85
CA VAL A 14 1.79 4.26 24.32
C VAL A 14 1.96 5.04 23.04
N GLY A 15 2.07 4.33 21.92
CA GLY A 15 2.30 4.96 20.62
C GLY A 15 1.79 4.19 19.42
N LEU A 16 1.32 2.93 19.56
CA LEU A 16 0.91 2.13 18.40
C LEU A 16 -0.35 1.26 18.59
N SER A 17 -1.16 1.47 19.64
CA SER A 17 -2.30 0.56 19.94
C SER A 17 -3.70 1.20 19.92
N ALA A 18 -3.82 2.51 19.68
CA ALA A 18 -5.13 3.19 19.78
C ALA A 18 -6.16 2.68 18.76
N GLN A 19 -5.70 2.13 17.61
CA GLN A 19 -6.60 1.64 16.57
C GLN A 19 -7.06 0.19 16.80
N GLU A 20 -6.28 -0.63 17.52
CA GLU A 20 -6.68 -2.01 17.84
C GLU A 20 -7.74 -2.06 18.95
N GLU A 21 -7.69 -1.15 19.93
CA GLU A 21 -8.66 -1.13 21.04
C GLU A 21 -10.12 -0.95 20.56
N HIS A 22 -10.31 -0.27 19.43
CA HIS A 22 -11.62 0.05 18.89
C HIS A 22 -12.02 -0.82 17.69
N ASN A 23 -11.16 -1.74 17.24
CA ASN A 23 -11.47 -2.64 16.15
C ASN A 23 -12.41 -3.76 16.65
N LEU A 24 -13.59 -3.88 16.04
CA LEU A 24 -14.54 -4.93 16.39
C LEU A 24 -14.19 -6.29 15.76
N VAL A 25 -13.16 -6.35 14.92
CA VAL A 25 -12.69 -7.58 14.28
C VAL A 25 -11.67 -8.26 15.19
N PRO A 26 -11.94 -9.49 15.69
CA PRO A 26 -10.95 -10.25 16.44
C PRO A 26 -9.85 -10.76 15.51
N ASN A 27 -8.62 -10.85 16.03
CA ASN A 27 -7.44 -11.34 15.29
C ASN A 27 -7.32 -10.72 13.87
N PRO A 28 -7.28 -9.38 13.76
CA PRO A 28 -7.51 -8.66 12.49
C PRO A 28 -6.40 -8.83 11.46
N SER A 29 -5.19 -9.17 11.89
CA SER A 29 -4.01 -9.45 11.06
C SER A 29 -3.54 -10.91 11.20
N PHE A 30 -4.37 -11.80 11.75
CA PHE A 30 -4.11 -13.25 11.80
C PHE A 30 -2.85 -13.69 12.57
N GLU A 31 -2.38 -12.86 13.52
CA GLU A 31 -1.17 -13.12 14.30
C GLU A 31 -1.40 -14.14 15.42
N GLU A 32 -2.63 -14.31 15.90
CA GLU A 32 -2.99 -15.34 16.87
C GLU A 32 -3.25 -16.67 16.14
N VAL A 33 -2.25 -17.56 16.10
CA VAL A 33 -2.32 -18.87 15.44
C VAL A 33 -2.10 -20.00 16.45
N ASP A 34 -3.05 -20.93 16.51
CA ASP A 34 -2.97 -22.13 17.35
C ASP A 34 -2.24 -23.27 16.61
N GLY A 35 -0.93 -23.38 16.83
CA GLY A 35 -0.10 -24.41 16.23
C GLY A 35 0.64 -23.95 14.98
N LYS A 36 0.79 -24.84 13.99
CA LYS A 36 1.55 -24.56 12.76
C LYS A 36 0.74 -24.95 11.54
N VAL A 37 0.77 -24.09 10.53
CA VAL A 37 0.24 -24.38 9.19
C VAL A 37 1.07 -25.50 8.57
N LYS A 38 0.40 -26.57 8.14
CA LYS A 38 1.01 -27.79 7.57
C LYS A 38 0.57 -28.04 6.13
N GLU A 39 -0.64 -27.61 5.80
CA GLU A 39 -1.27 -27.77 4.50
C GLU A 39 -2.24 -26.61 4.23
N GLY A 40 -2.86 -26.61 3.05
CA GLY A 40 -3.85 -25.60 2.69
C GLY A 40 -5.16 -25.78 3.43
N GLY A 41 -5.94 -24.71 3.51
CA GLY A 41 -7.28 -24.75 4.05
C GLY A 41 -7.37 -24.79 5.58
N GLN A 42 -6.37 -24.25 6.29
CA GLN A 42 -6.27 -24.32 7.76
C GLN A 42 -6.58 -22.99 8.45
N ILE A 43 -7.53 -22.22 7.94
CA ILE A 43 -7.92 -20.93 8.53
C ILE A 43 -8.37 -21.05 10.00
N GLU A 44 -8.91 -22.20 10.41
CA GLU A 44 -9.39 -22.41 11.78
C GLU A 44 -8.27 -22.34 12.84
N LEU A 45 -6.99 -22.44 12.42
CA LEU A 45 -5.85 -22.21 13.32
C LEU A 45 -5.75 -20.73 13.74
N ALA A 46 -6.25 -19.79 12.93
CA ALA A 46 -6.33 -18.37 13.23
C ALA A 46 -7.70 -18.01 13.82
N SER A 47 -8.03 -18.58 14.98
CA SER A 47 -9.32 -18.34 15.64
C SER A 47 -9.61 -16.85 15.85
N PRO A 48 -10.87 -16.39 15.73
CA PRO A 48 -12.10 -17.15 15.45
C PRO A 48 -12.48 -17.18 13.95
N TRP A 49 -11.51 -17.01 13.05
CA TRP A 49 -11.77 -17.05 11.61
C TRP A 49 -12.13 -18.45 11.12
N MET A 50 -13.02 -18.51 10.14
CA MET A 50 -13.51 -19.76 9.56
C MET A 50 -13.76 -19.61 8.06
N SER A 51 -13.82 -20.75 7.38
CA SER A 51 -14.35 -20.84 6.03
C SER A 51 -15.88 -20.83 6.08
N ALA A 52 -16.53 -19.91 5.35
CA ALA A 52 -18.00 -19.84 5.32
C ALA A 52 -18.65 -20.94 4.48
N THR A 53 -17.89 -21.66 3.67
CA THR A 53 -18.37 -22.78 2.85
C THR A 53 -17.48 -24.00 3.08
N MET A 54 -17.82 -25.16 2.48
CA MET A 54 -16.93 -26.33 2.48
C MET A 54 -15.60 -26.10 1.74
N ASN A 55 -15.50 -25.06 0.90
CA ASN A 55 -14.24 -24.72 0.24
C ASN A 55 -13.36 -23.98 1.27
N PRO A 56 -12.20 -24.55 1.64
CA PRO A 56 -11.45 -24.06 2.78
C PRO A 56 -10.59 -22.85 2.42
N VAL A 57 -10.46 -21.90 3.34
CA VAL A 57 -9.61 -20.71 3.22
C VAL A 57 -8.19 -21.04 3.70
N ASP A 58 -7.18 -20.58 2.97
CA ASP A 58 -5.79 -20.81 3.31
C ASP A 58 -5.29 -19.80 4.36
N LEU A 59 -4.46 -20.26 5.27
CA LEU A 59 -3.69 -19.44 6.21
C LEU A 59 -2.21 -19.53 5.84
N TYR A 60 -1.50 -18.42 5.89
CA TYR A 60 -0.06 -18.31 5.67
C TYR A 60 0.61 -17.80 6.93
N SER A 61 1.76 -18.38 7.27
CA SER A 61 2.55 -17.99 8.44
C SER A 61 4.03 -18.03 8.14
N GLU A 62 4.81 -17.11 8.72
CA GLU A 62 6.29 -17.15 8.71
C GLU A 62 6.81 -18.49 9.27
N ASP A 63 6.10 -19.09 10.22
CA ASP A 63 6.54 -20.31 10.90
C ASP A 63 5.89 -21.61 10.35
N ALA A 64 5.26 -21.52 9.18
CA ALA A 64 4.62 -22.64 8.50
C ALA A 64 5.58 -23.82 8.31
N ARG A 65 5.06 -25.05 8.41
CA ARG A 65 5.85 -26.28 8.25
C ARG A 65 6.14 -26.61 6.79
N SER A 66 5.26 -26.16 5.88
CA SER A 66 5.41 -26.34 4.43
C SER A 66 5.74 -25.00 3.79
N GLY A 67 6.76 -24.96 2.94
CA GLY A 67 7.11 -23.77 2.17
C GLY A 67 6.01 -23.32 1.21
N ASP A 68 5.03 -24.18 0.91
CA ASP A 68 3.87 -23.79 0.09
C ASP A 68 2.94 -22.78 0.79
N PHE A 69 3.07 -22.59 2.11
CA PHE A 69 2.24 -21.72 2.95
C PHE A 69 3.07 -20.79 3.85
N GLU A 70 4.36 -20.62 3.54
CA GLU A 70 5.28 -19.78 4.28
C GLU A 70 5.13 -18.29 3.90
N VAL A 71 5.39 -17.39 4.84
CA VAL A 71 5.51 -15.95 4.57
C VAL A 71 6.98 -15.57 4.57
N PRO A 72 7.48 -14.82 3.56
CA PRO A 72 6.72 -14.16 2.50
C PRO A 72 6.58 -14.94 1.19
N GLU A 73 7.29 -16.06 1.02
CA GLU A 73 7.32 -16.79 -0.25
C GLU A 73 6.58 -18.11 -0.13
N ASN A 74 5.56 -18.31 -0.98
CA ASN A 74 4.67 -19.45 -0.94
C ASN A 74 4.28 -19.92 -2.35
N LYS A 75 3.44 -20.96 -2.41
CA LYS A 75 2.98 -21.55 -3.67
C LYS A 75 2.30 -20.55 -4.62
N TYR A 76 1.67 -19.51 -4.08
CA TYR A 76 0.91 -18.53 -4.86
C TYR A 76 1.69 -17.25 -5.17
N GLY A 77 2.92 -17.11 -4.68
CA GLY A 77 3.77 -15.97 -4.99
C GLY A 77 4.57 -15.52 -3.79
N LYS A 78 4.94 -14.25 -3.80
CA LYS A 78 5.77 -13.64 -2.78
C LYS A 78 5.12 -12.36 -2.29
N GLU A 79 4.62 -12.37 -1.06
CA GLU A 79 4.05 -11.20 -0.41
C GLU A 79 4.42 -11.22 1.07
N PRO A 80 5.10 -10.19 1.59
CA PRO A 80 5.20 -10.01 3.01
C PRO A 80 3.87 -9.62 3.63
N ALA A 81 3.64 -10.13 4.83
CA ALA A 81 2.56 -9.65 5.69
C ALA A 81 2.55 -8.12 5.74
N ARG A 82 1.34 -7.56 5.78
CA ARG A 82 1.16 -6.13 5.90
C ARG A 82 1.48 -5.69 7.32
N THR A 83 0.94 -6.45 8.28
CA THR A 83 1.21 -6.34 9.71
C THR A 83 1.64 -7.69 10.22
N GLY A 84 2.64 -7.71 11.11
CA GLY A 84 3.09 -8.94 11.72
C GLY A 84 3.73 -9.91 10.73
N LYS A 85 3.30 -11.17 10.75
CA LYS A 85 3.99 -12.31 10.14
C LYS A 85 3.06 -13.22 9.34
N ASN A 86 1.75 -13.04 9.47
CA ASN A 86 0.75 -13.93 8.92
C ASN A 86 -0.22 -13.17 8.01
N TYR A 87 -0.94 -13.91 7.18
CA TYR A 87 -2.08 -13.42 6.42
C TYR A 87 -2.88 -14.60 5.88
N VAL A 88 -4.01 -14.34 5.24
CA VAL A 88 -4.87 -15.39 4.68
C VAL A 88 -4.96 -15.27 3.17
N GLY A 89 -5.28 -16.36 2.48
CA GLY A 89 -5.49 -16.38 1.04
C GLY A 89 -6.88 -16.83 0.65
N VAL A 90 -7.52 -16.05 -0.21
CA VAL A 90 -8.92 -16.21 -0.61
C VAL A 90 -9.03 -16.24 -2.13
N SER A 91 -9.77 -17.22 -2.65
CA SER A 91 -10.09 -17.30 -4.09
C SER A 91 -11.40 -16.56 -4.37
N PHE A 92 -11.32 -15.45 -5.12
CA PHE A 92 -12.49 -14.65 -5.52
C PHE A 92 -13.07 -15.10 -6.87
N TYR A 93 -12.32 -15.89 -7.65
CA TYR A 93 -12.76 -16.44 -8.91
C TYR A 93 -11.91 -17.65 -9.31
N GLY A 94 -12.54 -18.65 -9.93
CA GLY A 94 -11.86 -19.81 -10.51
C GLY A 94 -12.41 -20.20 -11.86
N TYR A 95 -11.54 -20.25 -12.88
CA TYR A 95 -11.97 -20.58 -14.22
C TYR A 95 -12.53 -22.00 -14.32
N ARG A 96 -13.79 -22.11 -14.75
CA ARG A 96 -14.51 -23.38 -14.93
C ARG A 96 -14.48 -24.27 -13.67
N GLY A 97 -14.58 -23.65 -12.49
CA GLY A 97 -14.68 -24.35 -11.21
C GLY A 97 -13.42 -25.09 -10.76
N ARG A 98 -12.26 -24.86 -11.38
CA ARG A 98 -11.00 -25.56 -11.00
C ARG A 98 -10.44 -25.12 -9.66
N MET A 99 -10.65 -23.86 -9.30
CA MET A 99 -10.25 -23.25 -8.03
C MET A 99 -11.50 -22.58 -7.45
N PRO A 100 -12.34 -23.33 -6.71
CA PRO A 100 -13.62 -22.81 -6.29
C PRO A 100 -13.43 -21.58 -5.39
N ARG A 101 -14.43 -20.69 -5.38
CA ARG A 101 -14.37 -19.51 -4.54
C ARG A 101 -14.38 -19.90 -3.07
N THR A 102 -13.63 -19.17 -2.28
CA THR A 102 -13.58 -19.32 -0.83
C THR A 102 -14.07 -18.05 -0.17
N TYR A 103 -14.60 -18.18 1.04
CA TYR A 103 -15.24 -17.08 1.76
C TYR A 103 -14.73 -17.10 3.19
N LEU A 104 -14.06 -16.03 3.59
CA LEU A 104 -13.50 -15.86 4.94
C LEU A 104 -14.54 -15.20 5.83
N THR A 105 -14.86 -15.78 6.99
CA THR A 105 -15.87 -15.23 7.89
C THR A 105 -15.42 -15.21 9.34
N THR A 106 -15.91 -14.23 10.10
CA THR A 106 -15.74 -14.18 11.54
C THR A 106 -16.92 -13.48 12.22
N LYS A 107 -17.05 -13.70 13.52
CA LYS A 107 -17.98 -12.97 14.38
C LYS A 107 -17.26 -11.75 14.97
N LEU A 108 -17.91 -10.59 14.92
CA LEU A 108 -17.41 -9.38 15.58
C LEU A 108 -17.44 -9.54 17.10
N THR A 109 -16.53 -8.86 17.78
CA THR A 109 -16.46 -8.85 19.26
C THR A 109 -17.75 -8.29 19.88
N ASN A 110 -18.36 -7.30 19.23
CA ASN A 110 -19.65 -6.74 19.61
C ASN A 110 -20.53 -6.50 18.37
N PRO A 111 -21.87 -6.64 18.50
CA PRO A 111 -22.79 -6.28 17.43
C PRO A 111 -22.76 -4.78 17.14
N LEU A 112 -22.98 -4.41 15.88
CA LEU A 112 -23.07 -3.03 15.45
C LEU A 112 -24.30 -2.35 16.04
N SER A 113 -24.13 -1.10 16.45
CA SER A 113 -25.18 -0.29 17.07
C SER A 113 -26.01 0.41 16.00
N LYS A 114 -27.35 0.30 16.12
CA LYS A 114 -28.29 0.93 15.19
C LYS A 114 -27.99 2.41 14.98
N GLY A 115 -27.91 2.83 13.72
CA GLY A 115 -27.69 4.21 13.31
C GLY A 115 -26.24 4.69 13.41
N LYS A 116 -25.33 3.94 14.06
CA LYS A 116 -23.91 4.29 14.09
C LYS A 116 -23.25 4.02 12.74
N LYS A 117 -22.24 4.84 12.41
CA LYS A 117 -21.40 4.67 11.21
C LYS A 117 -20.09 4.00 11.59
N TYR A 118 -19.66 3.05 10.77
CA TYR A 118 -18.43 2.30 10.94
C TYR A 118 -17.59 2.42 9.68
N CYS A 119 -16.28 2.56 9.83
CA CYS A 119 -15.34 2.32 8.74
C CYS A 119 -15.04 0.82 8.69
N MET A 120 -15.40 0.20 7.58
CA MET A 120 -15.10 -1.20 7.31
C MET A 120 -14.02 -1.27 6.26
N ARG A 121 -12.92 -1.95 6.56
CA ARG A 121 -11.72 -1.98 5.72
C ARG A 121 -11.05 -3.33 5.78
N PHE A 122 -10.48 -3.76 4.66
CA PHE A 122 -9.56 -4.89 4.58
C PHE A 122 -8.53 -4.58 3.49
N TYR A 123 -7.34 -5.14 3.60
CA TYR A 123 -6.30 -4.96 2.60
C TYR A 123 -6.16 -6.22 1.76
N VAL A 124 -5.92 -6.03 0.46
CA VAL A 124 -5.73 -7.12 -0.48
C VAL A 124 -4.44 -6.95 -1.27
N SER A 125 -3.79 -8.06 -1.59
CA SER A 125 -2.74 -8.13 -2.60
C SER A 125 -2.99 -9.33 -3.51
N LEU A 126 -2.93 -9.14 -4.82
CA LEU A 126 -3.13 -10.20 -5.79
C LEU A 126 -1.91 -11.14 -5.79
N SER A 127 -2.17 -12.45 -5.79
CA SER A 127 -1.13 -13.47 -5.92
C SER A 127 -0.38 -13.35 -7.25
N ASP A 128 0.94 -13.58 -7.22
CA ASP A 128 1.80 -13.55 -8.42
C ASP A 128 1.45 -14.62 -9.44
N MET A 129 0.98 -15.76 -8.93
CA MET A 129 0.62 -16.93 -9.72
C MET A 129 -0.81 -16.86 -10.27
N SER A 130 -1.60 -15.84 -9.94
CA SER A 130 -2.98 -15.70 -10.44
C SER A 130 -3.02 -15.27 -11.90
N LYS A 131 -3.83 -15.95 -12.72
CA LYS A 131 -4.04 -15.62 -14.14
C LYS A 131 -4.93 -14.42 -14.33
N TYR A 132 -5.85 -14.20 -13.39
CA TYR A 132 -6.87 -13.17 -13.49
C TYR A 132 -6.79 -12.25 -12.27
N ALA A 133 -6.99 -10.96 -12.50
CA ALA A 133 -7.50 -10.04 -11.49
C ALA A 133 -9.02 -9.97 -11.62
N ALA A 134 -9.73 -9.91 -10.50
CA ALA A 134 -11.19 -9.82 -10.47
C ALA A 134 -11.64 -8.51 -9.81
N ASN A 135 -12.81 -8.01 -10.20
CA ASN A 135 -13.56 -7.05 -9.41
C ASN A 135 -14.47 -7.77 -8.39
N ASN A 136 -15.39 -7.04 -7.75
CA ASN A 136 -16.34 -7.60 -6.78
C ASN A 136 -15.67 -8.21 -5.53
N LEU A 137 -14.47 -7.74 -5.17
CA LEU A 137 -13.86 -8.01 -3.88
C LEU A 137 -14.65 -7.26 -2.80
N ALA A 138 -15.39 -7.99 -1.98
CA ALA A 138 -16.34 -7.38 -1.07
C ALA A 138 -16.35 -8.01 0.33
N MET A 139 -16.81 -7.23 1.29
CA MET A 139 -17.19 -7.68 2.63
C MET A 139 -18.71 -7.52 2.79
N TYR A 140 -19.37 -8.62 3.16
CA TYR A 140 -20.76 -8.70 3.53
C TYR A 140 -20.91 -8.63 5.05
N VAL A 141 -21.87 -7.86 5.52
CA VAL A 141 -22.14 -7.60 6.94
C VAL A 141 -23.52 -8.12 7.26
N SER A 142 -23.63 -8.99 8.27
CA SER A 142 -24.89 -9.67 8.60
C SER A 142 -25.17 -9.78 10.10
N ARG A 143 -26.45 -9.95 10.44
CA ARG A 143 -26.92 -10.28 11.80
C ARG A 143 -26.73 -11.74 12.14
N ASP A 144 -26.98 -12.60 11.17
CA ASP A 144 -26.92 -14.05 11.32
C ASP A 144 -25.67 -14.59 10.61
N SER A 145 -25.21 -15.74 11.08
CA SER A 145 -24.09 -16.46 10.47
C SER A 145 -24.44 -16.88 9.04
N VAL A 146 -23.48 -16.79 8.13
CA VAL A 146 -23.62 -17.22 6.72
C VAL A 146 -22.93 -18.55 6.43
N LEU A 147 -22.57 -19.30 7.47
CA LEU A 147 -21.99 -20.63 7.31
C LEU A 147 -22.92 -21.52 6.47
N ASP A 148 -22.39 -22.03 5.37
CA ASP A 148 -23.06 -22.92 4.44
C ASP A 148 -22.29 -24.25 4.38
N GLY A 149 -23.00 -25.35 4.64
CA GLY A 149 -22.42 -26.70 4.63
C GLY A 149 -22.20 -27.27 3.22
N THR A 150 -22.19 -26.45 2.18
CA THR A 150 -21.98 -26.85 0.78
C THR A 150 -20.76 -26.16 0.17
N SER A 151 -20.35 -26.59 -1.03
CA SER A 151 -19.26 -25.97 -1.80
C SER A 151 -19.76 -24.91 -2.80
N LYS A 152 -21.02 -24.45 -2.66
CA LYS A 152 -21.63 -23.49 -3.58
C LYS A 152 -21.09 -22.09 -3.36
N ASN A 153 -21.15 -21.28 -4.42
CA ASN A 153 -20.89 -19.85 -4.31
C ASN A 153 -22.01 -19.19 -3.50
N LEU A 154 -21.63 -18.25 -2.63
CA LEU A 154 -22.57 -17.44 -1.88
C LEU A 154 -22.98 -16.24 -2.75
N GLU A 155 -24.26 -15.91 -2.75
CA GLU A 155 -24.81 -14.79 -3.52
C GLU A 155 -25.53 -13.81 -2.58
N PHE A 156 -24.93 -12.65 -2.37
CA PHE A 156 -25.40 -11.60 -1.47
C PHE A 156 -25.13 -10.21 -2.07
N ASP A 157 -25.96 -9.23 -1.72
CA ASP A 157 -25.66 -7.81 -1.98
C ASP A 157 -24.70 -7.28 -0.91
N ALA A 158 -23.40 -7.49 -1.14
CA ALA A 158 -22.34 -7.09 -0.22
C ALA A 158 -22.18 -5.57 -0.15
N GLN A 159 -22.21 -5.03 1.08
CA GLN A 159 -22.29 -3.60 1.33
C GLN A 159 -20.94 -2.90 1.16
N ILE A 160 -19.85 -3.61 1.43
CA ILE A 160 -18.51 -3.05 1.46
C ILE A 160 -17.75 -3.51 0.23
N LYS A 161 -17.74 -2.66 -0.78
CA LYS A 161 -16.96 -2.83 -2.02
C LYS A 161 -16.41 -1.47 -2.46
N SER A 162 -15.32 -1.49 -3.23
CA SER A 162 -14.80 -0.27 -3.85
C SER A 162 -15.89 0.40 -4.69
N VAL A 163 -15.96 1.72 -4.61
CA VAL A 163 -16.87 2.54 -5.40
C VAL A 163 -16.54 2.44 -6.88
N VAL A 164 -15.25 2.34 -7.21
CA VAL A 164 -14.78 2.22 -8.59
C VAL A 164 -15.00 0.78 -9.12
N ASN A 165 -14.93 -0.22 -8.23
CA ASN A 165 -15.18 -1.64 -8.50
C ASN A 165 -14.52 -2.16 -9.81
N LYS A 166 -13.28 -1.72 -10.07
CA LYS A 166 -12.45 -2.26 -11.14
C LYS A 166 -11.72 -3.52 -10.66
N PRO A 167 -11.25 -4.38 -11.58
CA PRO A 167 -10.38 -5.49 -11.21
C PRO A 167 -9.14 -5.03 -10.44
N PHE A 168 -8.86 -5.68 -9.30
CA PHE A 168 -7.72 -5.34 -8.44
C PHE A 168 -6.48 -6.11 -8.91
N GLU A 169 -5.60 -5.45 -9.63
CA GLU A 169 -4.41 -6.07 -10.26
C GLU A 169 -3.10 -5.92 -9.47
N GLN A 170 -3.14 -5.26 -8.31
CA GLN A 170 -1.94 -4.93 -7.56
C GLN A 170 -1.33 -6.18 -6.90
N GLN A 171 -0.14 -6.55 -7.35
CA GLN A 171 0.74 -7.56 -6.75
C GLN A 171 1.84 -6.83 -5.96
N TYR A 172 2.38 -7.42 -4.88
CA TYR A 172 3.40 -6.79 -4.00
C TYR A 172 2.97 -5.50 -3.29
N LEU A 173 1.68 -5.16 -3.36
CA LEU A 173 1.17 -3.93 -2.79
C LEU A 173 -0.21 -4.15 -2.21
N TRP A 174 -0.25 -4.25 -0.90
CA TRP A 174 -1.46 -4.15 -0.10
C TRP A 174 -2.27 -2.90 -0.45
N THR A 175 -3.43 -3.13 -1.04
CA THR A 175 -4.38 -2.10 -1.45
C THR A 175 -5.61 -2.20 -0.55
N PRO A 176 -6.01 -1.10 0.12
CA PRO A 176 -7.19 -1.14 0.96
C PRO A 176 -8.48 -1.11 0.14
N ILE A 177 -9.47 -1.87 0.57
CA ILE A 177 -10.86 -1.75 0.17
C ILE A 177 -11.62 -1.30 1.41
N CYS A 178 -12.33 -0.17 1.33
CA CYS A 178 -13.13 0.30 2.46
C CYS A 178 -14.37 1.08 2.07
N ARG A 179 -15.34 1.06 2.98
CA ARG A 179 -16.55 1.87 2.92
C ARG A 179 -16.99 2.29 4.31
N VAL A 180 -17.63 3.46 4.37
CA VAL A 180 -18.45 3.83 5.53
C VAL A 180 -19.78 3.09 5.45
N TYR A 181 -20.10 2.34 6.50
CA TYR A 181 -21.35 1.60 6.64
C TYR A 181 -22.18 2.18 7.78
N GLN A 182 -23.47 2.46 7.54
CA GLN A 182 -24.41 2.87 8.57
C GLN A 182 -25.21 1.66 9.03
N ALA A 183 -25.02 1.24 10.28
CA ALA A 183 -25.60 0.01 10.79
C ALA A 183 -27.11 0.10 10.99
N GLY A 184 -27.84 -0.94 10.57
CA GLY A 184 -29.24 -1.17 10.91
C GLY A 184 -29.44 -1.64 12.36
N GLY A 185 -28.36 -2.08 13.00
CA GLY A 185 -28.30 -2.58 14.37
C GLY A 185 -28.38 -4.10 14.43
N GLY A 186 -27.55 -4.70 15.29
CA GLY A 186 -27.51 -6.14 15.54
C GLY A 186 -26.67 -6.95 14.55
N GLU A 187 -26.08 -6.32 13.53
CA GLU A 187 -25.10 -6.98 12.68
C GLU A 187 -23.89 -7.40 13.51
N GLN A 188 -23.46 -8.65 13.40
CA GLN A 188 -22.41 -9.20 14.27
C GLN A 188 -21.47 -10.16 13.53
N PHE A 189 -21.62 -10.31 12.22
CA PHE A 189 -20.75 -11.12 11.38
C PHE A 189 -20.25 -10.31 10.19
N ILE A 190 -19.03 -10.62 9.77
CA ILE A 190 -18.46 -10.18 8.50
C ILE A 190 -18.01 -11.39 7.70
N THR A 191 -18.21 -11.33 6.39
CA THR A 191 -17.76 -12.36 5.44
C THR A 191 -17.13 -11.69 4.23
N ILE A 192 -15.93 -12.09 3.86
CA ILE A 192 -15.14 -11.51 2.78
C ILE A 192 -15.05 -12.52 1.62
N GLY A 193 -15.37 -12.08 0.42
CA GLY A 193 -15.36 -12.90 -0.79
C GLY A 193 -15.96 -12.19 -2.00
N ASN A 194 -16.19 -12.94 -3.08
CA ASN A 194 -16.94 -12.48 -4.24
C ASN A 194 -18.34 -13.08 -4.23
N PHE A 195 -19.36 -12.24 -4.01
CA PHE A 195 -20.76 -12.64 -3.88
C PHE A 195 -21.59 -12.46 -5.16
N THR A 196 -20.92 -12.14 -6.27
CA THR A 196 -21.53 -11.86 -7.56
C THR A 196 -21.29 -13.02 -8.52
N THR A 197 -22.19 -13.33 -9.43
CA THR A 197 -22.03 -14.50 -10.34
C THR A 197 -20.74 -14.41 -11.18
N ASP A 198 -20.31 -15.53 -11.76
CA ASP A 198 -19.12 -15.54 -12.64
C ASP A 198 -19.37 -14.66 -13.89
N GLU A 199 -20.59 -14.63 -14.40
CA GLU A 199 -20.99 -13.83 -15.57
C GLU A 199 -20.94 -12.32 -15.30
N GLU A 200 -21.23 -11.91 -14.06
CA GLU A 200 -21.22 -10.50 -13.63
C GLU A 200 -19.87 -10.09 -13.00
N THR A 201 -18.90 -10.99 -12.97
CA THR A 201 -17.53 -10.71 -12.50
C THR A 201 -16.64 -10.30 -13.68
N ALA A 202 -16.18 -9.06 -13.66
CA ALA A 202 -15.21 -8.55 -14.62
C ALA A 202 -13.81 -9.04 -14.28
N LEU A 203 -13.08 -9.50 -15.29
CA LEU A 203 -11.74 -10.06 -15.15
C LEU A 203 -10.73 -9.30 -16.02
N GLU A 204 -9.55 -9.06 -15.48
CA GLU A 204 -8.38 -8.63 -16.24
C GLU A 204 -7.37 -9.78 -16.33
N THR A 205 -6.86 -10.07 -17.53
CA THR A 205 -5.92 -11.19 -17.71
C THR A 205 -4.49 -10.74 -17.52
N LEU A 206 -3.79 -11.37 -16.59
CA LEU A 206 -2.40 -11.06 -16.29
C LEU A 206 -1.43 -12.02 -16.98
N ARG A 207 -0.21 -11.54 -17.19
CA ARG A 207 0.94 -12.36 -17.60
C ARG A 207 1.81 -12.60 -16.39
N LEU A 208 2.30 -13.83 -16.24
CA LEU A 208 3.25 -14.16 -15.19
C LEU A 208 4.48 -13.24 -15.30
N SER A 209 4.87 -12.62 -14.18
CA SER A 209 6.07 -11.80 -14.12
C SER A 209 7.29 -12.66 -14.48
N ARG A 210 8.29 -12.03 -15.11
CA ARG A 210 9.55 -12.71 -15.49
C ARG A 210 10.36 -13.20 -14.28
N GLU A 211 10.03 -12.69 -13.09
CA GLU A 211 10.65 -13.09 -11.82
C GLU A 211 10.16 -14.45 -11.34
N PHE A 212 9.05 -14.98 -11.89
CA PHE A 212 8.45 -16.24 -11.49
C PHE A 212 8.59 -17.30 -12.56
N THR A 213 8.77 -18.54 -12.12
CA THR A 213 8.78 -19.72 -12.99
C THR A 213 7.64 -20.66 -12.60
N GLY A 214 7.12 -21.41 -13.55
CA GLY A 214 6.04 -22.36 -13.32
C GLY A 214 4.76 -22.05 -14.08
N ARG A 215 3.70 -22.80 -13.76
CA ARG A 215 2.39 -22.67 -14.40
C ARG A 215 1.52 -21.71 -13.60
N GLN A 216 1.05 -20.66 -14.26
CA GLN A 216 0.08 -19.73 -13.68
C GLN A 216 -1.25 -20.43 -13.39
N GLU A 217 -1.83 -20.14 -12.23
CA GLU A 217 -3.10 -20.70 -11.77
C GLU A 217 -4.27 -19.93 -12.38
N TYR A 218 -5.28 -20.65 -12.86
CA TYR A 218 -6.42 -20.06 -13.58
C TYR A 218 -7.50 -19.56 -12.60
N ASN A 219 -7.09 -18.66 -11.71
CA ASN A 219 -7.91 -18.08 -10.65
C ASN A 219 -7.63 -16.57 -10.52
N ALA A 220 -8.43 -15.92 -9.68
CA ALA A 220 -8.12 -14.65 -9.04
C ALA A 220 -8.00 -14.90 -7.54
N TYR A 221 -6.76 -15.03 -7.06
CA TYR A 221 -6.44 -15.39 -5.69
C TYR A 221 -5.78 -14.20 -4.99
N TYR A 222 -6.32 -13.80 -3.85
CA TYR A 222 -5.88 -12.61 -3.14
C TYR A 222 -5.44 -12.97 -1.73
N PHE A 223 -4.29 -12.45 -1.34
CA PHE A 223 -3.91 -12.38 0.07
C PHE A 223 -4.71 -11.27 0.74
N ILE A 224 -5.14 -11.50 1.98
CA ILE A 224 -5.91 -10.56 2.80
C ILE A 224 -5.23 -10.38 4.15
N ASP A 225 -5.12 -9.13 4.59
CA ASP A 225 -4.55 -8.74 5.88
C ASP A 225 -5.21 -7.44 6.40
N ASP A 226 -4.98 -7.09 7.66
CA ASP A 226 -5.47 -5.88 8.34
C ASP A 226 -6.98 -5.64 8.16
N VAL A 227 -7.82 -6.56 8.65
CA VAL A 227 -9.29 -6.42 8.59
C VAL A 227 -9.78 -5.58 9.77
N SER A 228 -10.60 -4.56 9.50
CA SER A 228 -11.10 -3.66 10.53
C SER A 228 -12.55 -3.24 10.35
N VAL A 229 -13.24 -3.14 11.49
CA VAL A 229 -14.57 -2.55 11.65
C VAL A 229 -14.49 -1.60 12.84
N ILE A 230 -14.27 -0.32 12.55
CA ILE A 230 -14.01 0.70 13.58
C ILE A 230 -15.13 1.75 13.55
N PRO A 231 -15.71 2.12 14.70
CA PRO A 231 -16.68 3.21 14.76
C PRO A 231 -16.09 4.54 14.25
N MET A 232 -16.83 5.27 13.42
CA MET A 232 -16.35 6.53 12.83
C MET A 232 -16.14 7.65 13.87
N ASP A 233 -16.78 7.57 15.03
CA ASP A 233 -16.64 8.53 16.15
C ASP A 233 -15.29 8.40 16.88
N VAL A 234 -14.56 7.30 16.69
CA VAL A 234 -13.23 7.05 17.27
C VAL A 234 -12.16 6.76 16.23
N LEU A 235 -12.50 6.84 14.93
CA LEU A 235 -11.55 6.60 13.86
C LEU A 235 -10.60 7.79 13.70
N ASP A 236 -9.29 7.52 13.85
CA ASP A 236 -8.26 8.48 13.46
C ASP A 236 -8.07 8.46 11.93
N GLY A 237 -8.43 9.58 11.27
CA GLY A 237 -8.31 9.77 9.82
C GLY A 237 -9.60 9.51 9.05
N ASP A 238 -9.51 9.44 7.72
CA ASP A 238 -10.65 9.23 6.84
C ASP A 238 -10.88 7.75 6.49
N CYS A 239 -12.14 7.45 6.17
CA CYS A 239 -12.54 6.15 5.64
C CYS A 239 -12.67 6.20 4.11
N GLN A 240 -11.59 6.63 3.44
CA GLN A 240 -11.56 6.75 1.98
C GLN A 240 -10.42 5.92 1.39
N CYS A 241 -10.77 4.89 0.62
CA CYS A 241 -9.80 4.03 -0.05
C CYS A 241 -9.73 4.29 -1.55
N ASP A 242 -10.87 4.66 -2.15
CA ASP A 242 -10.95 5.01 -3.56
C ASP A 242 -10.61 6.48 -3.77
N LYS A 243 -9.65 6.75 -4.66
CA LYS A 243 -9.40 8.10 -5.17
C LYS A 243 -10.36 8.35 -6.33
N ILE A 244 -11.60 8.73 -6.02
CA ILE A 244 -12.58 9.13 -7.05
C ILE A 244 -12.19 10.54 -7.52
N ALA A 245 -11.93 10.71 -8.81
CA ALA A 245 -11.80 12.04 -9.41
C ALA A 245 -13.10 12.81 -9.14
N GLY A 246 -13.02 13.83 -8.27
CA GLY A 246 -14.18 14.57 -7.74
C GLY A 246 -14.37 14.53 -6.22
N GLY A 247 -13.56 13.76 -5.47
CA GLY A 247 -13.59 13.72 -3.99
C GLY A 247 -12.65 14.70 -3.28
N ALA A 248 -11.69 15.27 -4.00
CA ALA A 248 -11.04 16.52 -3.64
C ALA A 248 -11.49 17.56 -4.67
N MET A 249 -11.95 18.74 -4.24
CA MET A 249 -12.13 19.86 -5.15
C MET A 249 -10.79 20.15 -5.82
N GLU A 250 -10.61 19.63 -7.02
CA GLU A 250 -9.68 20.18 -7.98
C GLU A 250 -10.30 21.50 -8.42
N VAL A 251 -9.81 22.60 -7.82
CA VAL A 251 -10.18 23.94 -8.25
C VAL A 251 -9.52 24.14 -9.61
N GLU A 252 -10.20 23.69 -10.67
CA GLU A 252 -9.91 24.08 -12.03
C GLU A 252 -10.18 25.59 -12.13
N PHE A 253 -9.12 26.40 -12.03
CA PHE A 253 -9.17 27.75 -12.54
C PHE A 253 -9.25 27.68 -14.07
N LYS A 254 -10.48 27.66 -14.60
CA LYS A 254 -10.73 28.01 -15.99
C LYS A 254 -10.46 29.51 -16.15
N SER A 255 -9.21 29.86 -16.46
CA SER A 255 -8.93 31.13 -17.08
C SER A 255 -9.35 31.04 -18.55
N PHE A 256 -10.52 31.60 -18.87
CA PHE A 256 -10.81 31.99 -20.23
C PHE A 256 -9.86 33.13 -20.59
N SER A 257 -8.81 32.81 -21.34
CA SER A 257 -8.04 33.81 -22.05
C SER A 257 -8.73 34.15 -23.36
N THR A 258 -9.02 35.43 -23.56
CA THR A 258 -8.97 36.04 -24.88
C THR A 258 -8.33 37.41 -24.74
N ASP A 259 -7.00 37.44 -24.62
CA ASP A 259 -6.12 38.34 -25.38
C ASP A 259 -4.67 38.21 -24.89
N GLU A 260 -3.79 37.77 -25.78
CA GLU A 260 -2.37 37.52 -25.50
C GLU A 260 -1.54 38.82 -25.38
N SER A 261 -2.12 39.97 -25.78
CA SER A 261 -1.45 41.27 -25.83
C SER A 261 -1.54 42.11 -24.54
N ARG A 262 -2.25 41.64 -23.49
CA ARG A 262 -2.38 42.39 -22.21
C ARG A 262 -1.61 41.80 -21.03
N ARG A 263 -0.78 40.78 -21.25
CA ARG A 263 0.00 40.12 -20.18
C ARG A 263 1.21 40.93 -19.69
N GLU A 264 1.70 41.90 -20.45
CA GLU A 264 2.86 42.71 -20.05
C GLU A 264 2.53 43.87 -19.09
N GLU A 265 1.24 44.17 -18.86
CA GLU A 265 0.80 45.28 -17.98
C GLU A 265 0.14 44.83 -16.66
N ALA A 266 0.07 43.53 -16.37
CA ALA A 266 -0.48 43.05 -15.10
C ALA A 266 0.53 43.26 -13.95
N GLN A 267 0.18 44.13 -13.01
CA GLN A 267 1.00 44.49 -11.83
C GLN A 267 1.43 43.26 -11.02
N LYS A 268 2.74 43.16 -10.73
CA LYS A 268 3.31 42.13 -9.86
C LYS A 268 2.88 42.36 -8.40
N THR A 269 2.06 41.46 -7.85
CA THR A 269 1.84 41.37 -6.39
C THR A 269 3.09 40.83 -5.70
N HIS A 270 3.63 41.57 -4.72
CA HIS A 270 4.71 41.12 -3.86
C HIS A 270 4.16 40.57 -2.55
N LEU A 271 4.63 39.39 -2.14
CA LEU A 271 4.43 38.87 -0.78
C LEU A 271 5.34 39.63 0.17
N LEU A 272 4.75 40.23 1.21
CA LEU A 272 5.43 40.95 2.29
C LEU A 272 5.33 40.13 3.58
N ASN A 273 6.38 40.17 4.38
CA ASN A 273 6.36 39.65 5.75
C ASN A 273 5.50 40.55 6.65
N SER A 274 5.14 40.07 7.86
CA SER A 274 4.34 40.80 8.86
C SER A 274 4.98 42.14 9.32
N ASP A 275 6.24 42.39 8.99
CA ASP A 275 6.98 43.62 9.29
C ASP A 275 7.14 44.56 8.06
N GLY A 276 6.52 44.23 6.93
CA GLY A 276 6.52 45.08 5.72
C GLY A 276 7.75 44.95 4.82
N THR A 277 8.60 43.93 5.00
CA THR A 277 9.77 43.69 4.15
C THR A 277 9.53 42.65 3.04
N LYS A 278 10.20 42.81 1.89
CA LYS A 278 10.12 41.88 0.73
C LYS A 278 11.07 40.68 0.93
N ALA A 279 10.60 39.46 0.65
CA ALA A 279 11.26 38.19 0.94
C ALA A 279 12.55 37.84 0.13
N ALA A 280 13.23 38.80 -0.49
CA ALA A 280 14.43 38.57 -1.31
C ALA A 280 15.72 39.21 -0.75
N GLU A 281 15.74 39.68 0.50
CA GLU A 281 16.89 40.40 1.09
C GLU A 281 17.41 39.85 2.42
N SER A 282 17.26 38.55 2.69
CA SER A 282 17.88 37.88 3.86
C SER A 282 19.00 36.89 3.51
N ALA A 283 19.48 36.86 2.26
CA ALA A 283 20.60 36.01 1.83
C ALA A 283 21.82 36.78 1.29
N LYS A 284 22.01 38.03 1.74
CA LYS A 284 23.23 38.83 1.48
C LYS A 284 23.68 39.58 2.73
N LYS A 285 23.99 38.85 3.80
CA LYS A 285 24.82 39.32 4.92
C LYS A 285 25.42 38.11 5.61
N ASN A 286 26.51 37.60 5.02
CA ASN A 286 27.62 36.86 5.67
C ASN A 286 28.54 36.28 4.58
N ALA A 287 28.98 37.14 3.67
CA ALA A 287 30.00 36.82 2.68
C ALA A 287 30.95 38.00 2.60
N GLU A 288 31.76 38.19 3.65
CA GLU A 288 32.96 39.04 3.67
C GLU A 288 33.65 38.89 5.04
N ALA A 289 34.31 37.76 5.26
CA ALA A 289 35.43 37.66 6.21
C ALA A 289 36.25 36.39 5.90
N ALA A 290 37.56 36.59 5.74
CA ALA A 290 38.64 35.61 5.69
C ALA A 290 38.92 34.89 4.36
N THR A 291 39.67 35.58 3.49
CA THR A 291 40.58 35.00 2.51
C THR A 291 41.93 34.66 3.17
N ALA A 292 42.61 33.64 2.62
CA ALA A 292 43.99 33.17 2.84
C ALA A 292 44.19 32.27 4.09
N THR A 293 44.84 31.10 4.05
CA THR A 293 45.73 30.46 3.06
C THR A 293 45.91 29.00 3.50
N ALA A 294 45.90 28.03 2.58
CA ALA A 294 46.78 26.86 2.60
C ALA A 294 46.48 26.00 1.37
N ALA A 295 47.44 25.99 0.45
CA ALA A 295 47.50 25.06 -0.65
C ALA A 295 47.77 23.64 -0.11
N ALA A 296 46.89 22.70 -0.44
CA ALA A 296 47.21 21.29 -0.46
C ALA A 296 46.50 20.67 -1.66
N THR A 297 47.32 20.07 -2.51
CA THR A 297 46.98 19.45 -3.78
C THR A 297 46.14 18.20 -3.56
N GLU A 298 44.87 18.20 -3.97
CA GLU A 298 44.12 16.96 -4.17
C GLU A 298 43.39 17.00 -5.51
N THR A 299 43.74 16.03 -6.34
CA THR A 299 43.25 15.80 -7.68
C THR A 299 41.82 15.27 -7.60
N ALA A 300 40.82 16.15 -7.57
CA ALA A 300 39.42 15.76 -7.67
C ALA A 300 39.09 15.34 -9.11
N ALA A 301 38.86 14.05 -9.32
CA ALA A 301 38.26 13.53 -10.52
C ALA A 301 36.90 14.20 -10.72
N LYS A 302 36.68 14.82 -11.89
CA LYS A 302 35.36 15.32 -12.29
C LYS A 302 34.44 14.12 -12.49
N GLU A 303 33.57 13.84 -11.52
CA GLU A 303 32.43 12.95 -11.73
C GLU A 303 31.53 13.57 -12.80
N GLU A 304 31.41 12.88 -13.93
CA GLU A 304 30.49 13.20 -15.00
C GLU A 304 29.07 12.94 -14.48
N LYS A 305 28.30 13.99 -14.18
CA LYS A 305 26.92 13.85 -13.67
C LYS A 305 26.09 13.04 -14.66
N ALA A 306 25.45 11.98 -14.18
CA ALA A 306 24.58 11.12 -14.98
C ALA A 306 23.54 11.95 -15.76
N PRO A 307 23.12 11.51 -16.96
CA PRO A 307 22.10 12.22 -17.72
C PRO A 307 20.75 12.19 -17.00
N TYR A 308 19.97 13.27 -17.12
CA TYR A 308 18.60 13.30 -16.60
C TYR A 308 17.72 12.27 -17.34
N PRO A 309 16.85 11.49 -16.65
CA PRO A 309 16.54 11.54 -15.22
C PRO A 309 17.39 10.60 -14.35
N ALA A 310 18.41 9.93 -14.88
CA ALA A 310 19.27 9.03 -14.10
C ALA A 310 20.12 9.75 -13.03
N SER A 311 20.28 11.07 -13.12
CA SER A 311 20.86 11.90 -12.06
C SER A 311 19.94 12.12 -10.85
N GLU A 312 18.64 11.86 -10.99
CA GLU A 312 17.67 12.11 -9.93
C GLU A 312 17.49 10.91 -9.03
N GLU A 313 17.17 11.20 -7.78
CA GLU A 313 16.76 10.20 -6.80
C GLU A 313 15.54 10.69 -6.02
N ILE A 314 14.65 9.75 -5.75
CA ILE A 314 13.45 9.95 -4.94
C ILE A 314 13.73 9.39 -3.57
N MET A 315 13.73 10.26 -2.58
CA MET A 315 14.02 9.90 -1.19
C MET A 315 12.74 9.52 -0.45
N PHE A 316 12.86 8.65 0.55
CA PHE A 316 11.75 8.18 1.35
C PHE A 316 12.01 8.42 2.83
N VAL A 317 10.93 8.67 3.56
CA VAL A 317 10.96 8.56 5.01
C VAL A 317 11.11 7.09 5.38
N SER A 318 11.88 6.83 6.43
CA SER A 318 12.07 5.48 6.98
C SER A 318 10.75 4.72 7.11
N LYS A 319 10.73 3.48 6.62
CA LYS A 319 9.61 2.54 6.64
C LYS A 319 8.36 3.01 5.87
N LYS A 320 8.47 4.05 5.05
CA LYS A 320 7.39 4.52 4.16
C LYS A 320 7.64 4.11 2.71
N PHE A 321 6.53 3.86 2.00
CA PHE A 321 6.53 3.34 0.62
C PHE A 321 6.16 4.39 -0.43
N VAL A 322 5.60 5.53 -0.02
CA VAL A 322 5.13 6.59 -0.90
C VAL A 322 6.01 7.83 -0.71
N PRO A 323 6.48 8.47 -1.80
CA PRO A 323 7.26 9.69 -1.69
C PRO A 323 6.41 10.85 -1.19
N GLY A 324 6.96 11.65 -0.29
CA GLY A 324 6.28 12.80 0.30
C GLY A 324 6.66 14.13 -0.38
N GLY A 325 5.77 15.12 -0.31
CA GLY A 325 6.07 16.54 -0.57
C GLY A 325 6.98 16.82 -1.77
N ALA A 326 8.19 17.33 -1.49
CA ALA A 326 9.17 17.73 -2.50
C ALA A 326 9.58 16.59 -3.45
N GLU A 327 9.54 15.33 -2.99
CA GLU A 327 9.91 14.17 -3.80
C GLU A 327 8.83 13.85 -4.85
N MET A 328 7.56 14.16 -4.58
CA MET A 328 6.49 14.12 -5.58
C MET A 328 6.67 15.18 -6.67
N ALA A 329 7.22 16.35 -6.34
CA ALA A 329 7.53 17.37 -7.33
C ALA A 329 8.66 16.94 -8.27
N LYS A 330 9.67 16.20 -7.77
CA LYS A 330 10.69 15.58 -8.62
C LYS A 330 10.09 14.55 -9.58
N LEU A 331 9.22 13.67 -9.09
CA LEU A 331 8.51 12.69 -9.93
C LEU A 331 7.69 13.36 -11.04
N THR A 332 7.04 14.48 -10.73
CA THR A 332 6.27 15.25 -11.72
C THR A 332 7.19 15.73 -12.86
N LYS A 333 8.37 16.28 -12.54
CA LYS A 333 9.36 16.70 -13.53
C LYS A 333 9.89 15.53 -14.37
N ILE A 334 10.11 14.36 -13.74
CA ILE A 334 10.53 13.15 -14.47
C ILE A 334 9.44 12.73 -15.46
N ALA A 335 8.18 12.76 -15.06
CA ALA A 335 7.07 12.46 -15.96
C ALA A 335 6.97 13.47 -17.13
N GLU A 336 7.10 14.76 -16.87
CA GLU A 336 7.11 15.80 -17.92
C GLU A 336 8.24 15.58 -18.94
N TYR A 337 9.43 15.23 -18.47
CA TYR A 337 10.55 14.88 -19.33
C TYR A 337 10.24 13.63 -20.17
N LEU A 338 9.72 12.56 -19.57
CA LEU A 338 9.40 11.32 -20.29
C LEU A 338 8.27 11.52 -21.32
N LYS A 339 7.32 12.42 -21.07
CA LYS A 339 6.31 12.83 -22.07
C LYS A 339 6.95 13.56 -23.24
N SER A 340 7.88 14.46 -22.95
CA SER A 340 8.58 15.26 -23.96
C SER A 340 9.59 14.44 -24.78
N ASN A 341 10.01 13.29 -24.24
CA ASN A 341 10.99 12.39 -24.86
C ASN A 341 10.40 10.98 -25.01
N PRO A 342 9.48 10.74 -25.97
CA PRO A 342 8.69 9.51 -26.05
C PRO A 342 9.52 8.23 -26.28
N ASN A 343 10.73 8.37 -26.82
CA ASN A 343 11.63 7.23 -27.07
C ASN A 343 12.46 6.82 -25.86
N VAL A 344 12.56 7.68 -24.84
CA VAL A 344 13.35 7.37 -23.65
C VAL A 344 12.62 6.34 -22.81
N LYS A 345 13.31 5.26 -22.44
CA LYS A 345 12.84 4.27 -21.48
C LYS A 345 13.73 4.36 -20.25
N ILE A 346 13.13 4.19 -19.08
CA ILE A 346 13.89 4.19 -17.82
C ILE A 346 13.53 2.97 -16.99
N LYS A 347 14.49 2.38 -16.33
CA LYS A 347 14.28 1.39 -15.27
C LYS A 347 14.26 2.10 -13.92
N ILE A 348 13.25 1.79 -13.11
CA ILE A 348 13.09 2.29 -11.74
C ILE A 348 13.71 1.27 -10.79
N ILE A 349 14.64 1.69 -9.92
CA ILE A 349 15.38 0.78 -9.05
C ILE A 349 15.16 1.18 -7.59
N GLY A 350 14.56 0.27 -6.82
CA GLY A 350 14.30 0.47 -5.39
C GLY A 350 15.48 0.04 -4.52
N HIS A 351 15.73 0.82 -3.47
CA HIS A 351 16.77 0.56 -2.47
C HIS A 351 16.19 0.65 -1.06
N ALA A 352 16.85 -0.04 -0.13
CA ALA A 352 16.51 -0.12 1.27
C ALA A 352 17.75 0.13 2.14
N ASP A 353 17.54 0.65 3.34
CA ASP A 353 18.57 0.67 4.35
C ASP A 353 18.51 -0.60 5.23
N PRO A 354 19.64 -1.15 5.72
CA PRO A 354 19.62 -2.30 6.64
C PRO A 354 18.81 -2.07 7.93
N SER A 355 18.65 -0.83 8.38
CA SER A 355 17.79 -0.48 9.52
C SER A 355 16.29 -0.66 9.26
N GLU A 356 15.89 -0.98 8.02
CA GLU A 356 14.51 -1.25 7.62
C GLU A 356 14.28 -2.74 7.34
N SER A 357 15.16 -3.62 7.84
CA SER A 357 15.14 -5.07 7.60
C SER A 357 13.89 -5.77 8.16
N GLU A 358 13.17 -5.16 9.10
CA GLU A 358 11.86 -5.62 9.57
C GLU A 358 10.73 -5.35 8.56
N VAL A 359 10.94 -4.47 7.57
CA VAL A 359 9.97 -4.18 6.52
C VAL A 359 10.41 -4.87 5.24
N ALA A 360 9.90 -6.08 5.04
CA ALA A 360 10.27 -6.89 3.88
C ALA A 360 9.93 -6.22 2.54
N PHE A 361 10.87 -6.34 1.60
CA PHE A 361 10.84 -5.81 0.23
C PHE A 361 10.50 -4.33 0.13
N ILE A 362 10.95 -3.52 1.09
CA ILE A 362 10.67 -2.08 1.09
C ILE A 362 11.22 -1.39 -0.16
N GLY A 363 12.39 -1.78 -0.66
CA GLY A 363 12.93 -1.26 -1.92
C GLY A 363 12.00 -1.55 -3.08
N LYS A 364 11.54 -2.79 -3.22
CA LYS A 364 10.60 -3.22 -4.28
C LYS A 364 9.28 -2.46 -4.19
N ARG A 365 8.72 -2.32 -2.99
CA ARG A 365 7.47 -1.58 -2.73
C ARG A 365 7.62 -0.10 -3.10
N ARG A 366 8.76 0.54 -2.81
CA ARG A 366 9.03 1.93 -3.21
C ARG A 366 9.14 2.09 -4.73
N ALA A 367 9.88 1.21 -5.41
CA ALA A 367 10.02 1.25 -6.86
C ALA A 367 8.68 1.06 -7.58
N PHE A 368 7.85 0.12 -7.09
CA PHE A 368 6.50 -0.08 -7.59
C PHE A 368 5.61 1.16 -7.41
N ASN A 369 5.62 1.78 -6.22
CA ASN A 369 4.83 3.00 -5.99
C ASN A 369 5.28 4.16 -6.88
N VAL A 370 6.58 4.31 -7.12
CA VAL A 370 7.11 5.30 -8.08
C VAL A 370 6.60 5.01 -9.50
N GLN A 371 6.61 3.75 -9.94
CA GLN A 371 6.04 3.36 -11.23
C GLN A 371 4.55 3.74 -11.30
N LYS A 372 3.78 3.42 -10.26
CA LYS A 372 2.34 3.72 -10.16
C LYS A 372 2.07 5.23 -10.28
N GLU A 373 2.86 6.07 -9.63
CA GLU A 373 2.71 7.53 -9.74
C GLU A 373 3.08 8.04 -11.14
N LEU A 374 4.13 7.52 -11.78
CA LEU A 374 4.47 7.89 -13.16
C LEU A 374 3.39 7.45 -14.16
N ILE A 375 2.76 6.28 -13.97
CA ILE A 375 1.63 5.83 -14.78
C ILE A 375 0.44 6.78 -14.63
N LYS A 376 0.09 7.18 -13.40
CA LYS A 376 -0.98 8.17 -13.15
C LYS A 376 -0.67 9.51 -13.81
N LEU A 377 0.60 9.90 -13.84
CA LEU A 377 1.06 11.08 -14.55
C LEU A 377 1.07 10.88 -16.08
N GLY A 378 0.67 9.73 -16.63
CA GLY A 378 0.46 9.51 -18.05
C GLY A 378 1.62 8.84 -18.79
N ILE A 379 2.54 8.17 -18.07
CA ILE A 379 3.62 7.40 -18.69
C ILE A 379 3.21 5.94 -18.89
N ALA A 380 3.38 5.41 -20.09
CA ALA A 380 3.05 4.02 -20.41
C ALA A 380 3.91 3.03 -19.58
N LYS A 381 3.28 2.00 -18.99
CA LYS A 381 3.90 1.01 -18.10
C LYS A 381 5.13 0.34 -18.72
N GLU A 382 5.10 0.08 -20.02
CA GLU A 382 6.17 -0.60 -20.79
C GLU A 382 7.44 0.24 -20.91
N ARG A 383 7.35 1.57 -20.71
CA ARG A 383 8.50 2.49 -20.74
C ARG A 383 9.22 2.60 -19.42
N ILE A 384 8.63 2.07 -18.35
CA ILE A 384 9.09 2.27 -16.96
C ILE A 384 9.11 0.96 -16.18
N PRO A 385 9.81 -0.10 -16.62
CA PRO A 385 9.98 -1.30 -15.80
C PRO A 385 10.64 -0.96 -14.46
N TYR A 386 10.38 -1.75 -13.43
CA TYR A 386 11.02 -1.59 -12.13
C TYR A 386 11.69 -2.87 -11.65
N GLU A 387 12.69 -2.72 -10.79
CA GLU A 387 13.33 -3.79 -10.03
C GLU A 387 13.69 -3.29 -8.61
N SER A 388 14.18 -4.18 -7.76
CA SER A 388 14.73 -3.82 -6.45
C SER A 388 16.13 -4.37 -6.28
N LYS A 389 16.97 -3.61 -5.59
CA LYS A 389 18.25 -4.05 -5.04
C LYS A 389 18.21 -4.20 -3.53
N GLU A 390 17.09 -3.87 -2.89
CA GLU A 390 16.97 -3.83 -1.42
C GLU A 390 18.24 -3.20 -0.80
N THR A 391 18.98 -3.94 0.02
CA THR A 391 20.21 -3.49 0.70
C THR A 391 21.50 -3.72 -0.10
N ASP A 392 21.45 -4.32 -1.30
CA ASP A 392 22.65 -4.74 -2.04
C ASP A 392 23.46 -3.56 -2.58
N MET A 393 22.85 -2.37 -2.72
CA MET A 393 23.44 -1.18 -3.35
C MET A 393 23.37 0.05 -2.43
N MET A 394 23.91 -0.09 -1.21
CA MET A 394 24.03 1.00 -0.23
C MET A 394 24.96 2.11 -0.73
N LYS A 395 24.53 3.36 -0.53
CA LYS A 395 25.33 4.57 -0.78
C LYS A 395 26.12 5.00 0.44
N SER A 396 25.57 4.79 1.62
CA SER A 396 26.19 5.22 2.88
C SER A 396 26.07 4.12 3.92
N SER A 397 27.12 3.90 4.71
CA SER A 397 27.07 3.01 5.87
C SER A 397 26.63 3.73 7.15
N SER A 398 26.59 5.07 7.14
CA SER A 398 26.34 5.91 8.33
C SER A 398 25.09 6.78 8.24
N ASP A 399 24.56 6.99 7.04
CA ASP A 399 23.37 7.82 6.79
C ASP A 399 22.27 7.00 6.12
N PRO A 400 21.33 6.42 6.89
CA PRO A 400 20.23 5.63 6.38
C PRO A 400 19.37 6.35 5.34
N ALA A 401 19.26 7.68 5.44
CA ALA A 401 18.42 8.45 4.52
C ALA A 401 18.94 8.33 3.08
N GLN A 402 20.26 8.20 2.86
CA GLN A 402 20.82 8.03 1.52
C GLN A 402 20.53 6.66 0.90
N ASN A 403 20.19 5.65 1.72
CA ASN A 403 19.83 4.31 1.26
C ASN A 403 18.32 4.17 1.04
N GLN A 404 17.52 4.97 1.75
CA GLN A 404 16.06 5.04 1.65
C GLN A 404 15.59 5.75 0.37
N ARG A 405 15.84 5.16 -0.79
CA ARG A 405 15.65 5.84 -2.08
C ARG A 405 15.16 4.95 -3.23
N VAL A 406 14.73 5.63 -4.29
CA VAL A 406 14.57 5.08 -5.63
C VAL A 406 15.48 5.85 -6.59
N SER A 407 16.19 5.12 -7.44
CA SER A 407 17.03 5.68 -8.50
C SER A 407 16.53 5.26 -9.88
N PHE A 408 17.04 5.91 -10.93
CA PHE A 408 16.64 5.64 -12.31
C PHE A 408 17.83 5.28 -13.20
N GLN A 409 17.61 4.39 -14.16
CA GLN A 409 18.59 4.04 -15.18
C GLN A 409 17.94 4.19 -16.56
N ILE A 410 18.58 4.90 -17.50
CA ILE A 410 18.10 4.97 -18.88
C ILE A 410 18.39 3.63 -19.59
N LEU A 411 17.42 3.13 -20.37
CA LEU A 411 17.48 1.85 -21.08
C LEU A 411 17.74 2.00 -22.58
#